data_AF-A0AAP9HFX0-F1
#
_entry.id   AF-A0AAP9HFX0-F1
#
_cell.length_a   1.000
_cell.length_b   1.000
_cell.length_c   1.000
_cell.angle_alpha   90.00
_cell.angle_beta   90.00
_cell.angle_gamma   90.00
#
_symmetry.space_group_name_H-M   'P 1'
#
loop_
_entity.id
_entity.type
_entity.pdbx_description
1 polymer ?
#
loop_
_entity_poly.entity_id
_entity_poly.type
_entity_poly.pdbx_seq_one_letter_code
_entity_poly.pdbx_strand_id
1 'polypeptide(L)'
;MGEGEPESIEHLTGKWWLASWLKQHGEQATLEYYDATIRQRADLLVASKPPRVLEFQASPLSVPDLQKRTMMYHARGWQVTWVLGHRYWHPEGKIQARKFLSIEDHRLTLWHLQTTVGELVRIQFGNEGRWLTRFQHDDPPTQTWQAESTYPQRQIRQIAISLQKRVQPWMTLQAAAYQQGRNLNGSPWFVHSRPHVLRHFGIPELQLRLKWLLIFEGQPFTATANRQFWQAALPNIWTPLLPAGTLGKMMGAHWLQVLLAEGFVVQEDGCRYQWQRLPVWFADLERKLAMKKDFA
;
A
#
# COMPACT_ATOMS: atom_id res chain seq x y z
N MET A 1 -18.35 21.69 26.94
CA MET A 1 -17.28 20.89 27.59
C MET A 1 -17.43 19.48 27.07
N GLY A 2 -16.53 19.01 26.22
CA GLY A 2 -16.48 17.62 25.80
C GLY A 2 -15.35 16.96 26.56
N GLU A 3 -15.68 16.18 27.58
CA GLU A 3 -14.73 15.34 28.31
C GLU A 3 -14.22 14.30 27.31
N GLY A 4 -12.97 14.46 26.87
CA GLY A 4 -12.30 13.50 26.02
C GLY A 4 -12.12 12.20 26.78
N GLU A 5 -12.40 11.07 26.13
CA GLU A 5 -12.00 9.76 26.63
C GLU A 5 -10.53 9.83 27.09
N PRO A 6 -10.19 9.27 28.28
CA PRO A 6 -8.82 9.26 28.74
C PRO A 6 -7.93 8.62 27.66
N GLU A 7 -6.80 9.27 27.36
CA GLU A 7 -5.82 8.69 26.44
C GLU A 7 -5.48 7.26 26.88
N SER A 8 -5.44 6.33 25.93
CA SER A 8 -5.16 4.94 26.25
C SER A 8 -3.75 4.79 26.82
N ILE A 9 -3.55 3.77 27.67
CA ILE A 9 -2.23 3.42 28.21
C ILE A 9 -1.22 3.26 27.06
N GLU A 10 -1.62 2.61 25.97
CA GLU A 10 -0.79 2.45 24.77
C GLU A 10 -0.33 3.81 24.21
N HIS A 11 -1.24 4.78 24.11
CA HIS A 11 -0.95 6.11 23.58
C HIS A 11 0.14 6.81 24.40
N LEU A 12 -0.03 6.83 25.72
CA LEU A 12 0.97 7.41 26.64
C LEU A 12 2.29 6.66 26.55
N THR A 13 2.28 5.33 26.65
CA THR A 13 3.48 4.49 26.57
C THR A 13 4.24 4.73 25.27
N GLY A 14 3.55 4.84 24.14
CA GLY A 14 4.18 5.10 22.84
C GLY A 14 4.88 6.44 22.77
N LYS A 15 4.24 7.52 23.25
CA LYS A 15 4.83 8.86 23.29
C LYS A 15 6.08 8.90 24.18
N TRP A 16 5.99 8.30 25.36
CA TRP A 16 7.13 8.21 26.29
C TRP A 16 8.29 7.42 25.70
N TRP A 17 8.00 6.29 25.04
CA TRP A 17 9.03 5.50 24.37
C TRP A 17 9.74 6.32 23.29
N LEU A 18 8.99 7.02 22.43
CA LEU A 18 9.57 7.87 21.37
C LEU A 18 10.44 8.99 21.95
N ALA A 19 9.96 9.67 23.00
CA ALA A 19 10.71 10.75 23.63
C ALA A 19 12.01 10.24 24.28
N SER A 20 11.94 9.09 24.97
CA SER A 20 13.10 8.43 25.57
C SER A 20 14.12 8.02 24.50
N TRP A 21 13.64 7.39 23.41
CA TRP A 21 14.48 6.94 22.32
C TRP A 21 15.19 8.12 21.62
N LEU A 22 14.48 9.21 21.33
CA LEU A 22 15.06 10.42 20.76
C LEU A 22 16.14 11.02 21.68
N LYS A 23 15.83 11.15 22.98
CA LYS A 23 16.78 11.68 23.97
C LYS A 23 18.06 10.85 24.05
N GLN A 24 17.94 9.52 24.03
CA GLN A 24 19.08 8.60 24.02
C GLN A 24 19.96 8.78 22.78
N HIS A 25 19.36 9.14 21.64
CA HIS A 25 20.05 9.39 20.38
C HIS A 25 20.46 10.86 20.17
N GLY A 26 20.45 11.67 21.24
CA GLY A 26 20.89 13.06 21.21
C GLY A 26 19.92 14.05 20.55
N GLU A 27 18.70 13.60 20.23
CA GLU A 27 17.66 14.43 19.63
C GLU A 27 16.82 15.09 20.73
N GLN A 28 16.68 16.42 20.66
CA GLN A 28 15.84 17.16 21.59
C GLN A 28 14.38 17.13 21.11
N ALA A 29 13.48 16.64 21.97
CA ALA A 29 12.06 16.58 21.69
C ALA A 29 11.21 17.12 22.83
N THR A 30 10.15 17.87 22.50
CA THR A 30 9.16 18.37 23.46
C THR A 30 7.87 17.56 23.33
N LEU A 31 7.48 16.88 24.40
CA LEU A 31 6.21 16.16 24.51
C LEU A 31 5.03 17.14 24.62
N GLU A 32 3.88 16.78 24.06
CA GLU A 32 2.62 17.53 24.18
C GLU A 32 2.71 19.00 23.74
N TYR A 33 3.52 19.29 22.73
CA TYR A 33 3.78 20.66 22.29
C TYR A 33 2.53 21.28 21.67
N TYR A 34 2.01 22.34 22.29
CA TYR A 34 0.89 23.10 21.77
C TYR A 34 1.36 24.28 20.93
N ASP A 35 1.04 24.29 19.63
CA ASP A 35 1.22 25.45 18.76
C ASP A 35 -0.07 26.27 18.71
N ALA A 36 -0.02 27.49 19.25
CA ALA A 36 -1.17 28.40 19.31
C ALA A 36 -1.59 28.96 17.94
N THR A 37 -0.69 28.97 16.95
CA THR A 37 -0.93 29.49 15.60
C THR A 37 -1.85 28.57 14.83
N ILE A 38 -1.55 27.27 14.85
CA ILE A 38 -2.38 26.23 14.22
C ILE A 38 -3.41 25.61 15.18
N ARG A 39 -3.38 26.01 16.46
CA ARG A 39 -4.24 25.51 17.55
C ARG A 39 -4.24 23.98 17.62
N GLN A 40 -3.06 23.40 17.51
CA GLN A 40 -2.86 21.96 17.47
C GLN A 40 -1.82 21.56 18.50
N ARG A 41 -2.05 20.41 19.14
CA ARG A 41 -1.08 19.77 20.02
C ARG A 41 -0.41 18.63 19.26
N ALA A 42 0.91 18.73 19.13
CA ALA A 42 1.77 17.68 18.63
C ALA A 42 2.13 16.73 19.77
N ASP A 43 2.07 15.42 19.53
CA ASP A 43 2.48 14.44 20.54
C ASP A 43 3.97 14.64 20.89
N LEU A 44 4.84 14.79 19.88
CA LEU A 44 6.23 15.18 20.04
C LEU A 44 6.65 16.20 18.97
N LEU A 45 7.32 17.27 19.38
CA LEU A 45 8.03 18.19 18.50
C LEU A 45 9.55 17.98 18.65
N VAL A 46 10.19 17.49 17.59
CA VAL A 46 11.64 17.31 17.50
C VAL A 46 12.27 18.61 17.01
N ALA A 47 13.33 19.07 17.69
CA ALA A 47 14.05 20.31 17.41
C ALA A 47 15.00 20.18 16.19
N SER A 48 14.47 19.72 15.06
CA SER A 48 15.17 19.64 13.77
C SER A 48 14.99 20.91 12.94
N LYS A 49 15.72 21.02 11.82
CA LYS A 49 15.56 22.10 10.83
C LYS A 49 15.21 21.50 9.46
N PRO A 50 13.97 21.65 8.94
CA PRO A 50 12.80 22.23 9.63
C PRO A 50 12.33 21.38 10.83
N PRO A 51 11.52 21.93 11.76
CA PRO A 51 10.97 21.17 12.86
C PRO A 51 10.16 19.96 12.38
N ARG A 52 10.23 18.86 13.13
CA ARG A 52 9.53 17.61 12.80
C ARG A 52 8.61 17.22 13.95
N VAL A 53 7.35 16.98 13.61
CA VAL A 53 6.36 16.40 14.51
C VAL A 53 6.36 14.89 14.38
N LEU A 54 6.34 14.17 15.50
CA LEU A 54 5.93 12.77 15.52
C LEU A 54 4.54 12.70 16.14
N GLU A 55 3.58 12.14 15.40
CA GLU A 55 2.23 11.85 15.90
C GLU A 55 2.13 10.34 16.14
N PHE A 56 1.78 9.93 17.36
CA PHE A 56 1.59 8.53 17.69
C PHE A 56 0.10 8.16 17.63
N GLN A 57 -0.30 7.29 16.70
CA GLN A 57 -1.71 6.96 16.50
C GLN A 57 -2.02 5.50 16.87
N ALA A 58 -2.62 5.32 18.05
CA ALA A 58 -3.08 4.02 18.56
C ALA A 58 -4.61 3.79 18.40
N SER A 59 -5.40 4.87 18.36
CA SER A 59 -6.86 4.82 18.23
C SER A 59 -7.34 5.05 16.79
N PRO A 60 -8.63 4.85 16.46
CA PRO A 60 -9.19 5.26 15.17
C PRO A 60 -9.00 6.76 14.91
N LEU A 61 -8.57 7.10 13.69
CA LEU A 61 -8.50 8.48 13.20
C LEU A 61 -9.26 8.59 11.88
N SER A 62 -10.12 9.58 11.70
CA SER A 62 -10.81 9.76 10.41
C SER A 62 -9.84 10.25 9.32
N VAL A 63 -10.16 10.01 8.04
CA VAL A 63 -9.37 10.58 6.93
C VAL A 63 -9.37 12.12 6.95
N PRO A 64 -10.52 12.80 7.14
CA PRO A 64 -10.54 14.26 7.28
C PRO A 64 -9.64 14.79 8.40
N ASP A 65 -9.65 14.15 9.57
CA ASP A 65 -8.82 14.60 10.70
C ASP A 65 -7.34 14.38 10.45
N LEU A 66 -6.98 13.25 9.85
CA LEU A 66 -5.61 12.95 9.42
C LEU A 66 -5.09 14.00 8.44
N GLN A 67 -5.89 14.36 7.44
CA GLN A 67 -5.56 15.41 6.46
C GLN A 67 -5.41 16.76 7.13
N LYS A 68 -6.41 17.17 7.93
CA LYS A 68 -6.42 18.44 8.63
C LYS A 68 -5.16 18.62 9.49
N ARG A 69 -4.86 17.63 10.34
CA ARG A 69 -3.69 17.64 11.22
C ARG A 69 -2.38 17.73 10.43
N THR A 70 -2.25 16.94 9.37
CA THR A 70 -1.03 16.91 8.55
C THR A 70 -0.84 18.22 7.78
N MET A 71 -1.91 18.75 7.17
CA MET A 71 -1.87 20.00 6.42
C MET A 71 -1.55 21.21 7.29
N MET A 72 -2.04 21.24 8.53
CA MET A 72 -1.73 22.31 9.49
C MET A 72 -0.23 22.38 9.80
N TYR A 73 0.43 21.24 10.02
CA TYR A 73 1.89 21.21 10.20
C TYR A 73 2.65 21.63 8.94
N HIS A 74 2.24 21.15 7.77
CA HIS A 74 2.88 21.57 6.52
C HIS A 74 2.71 23.07 6.23
N ALA A 75 1.53 23.64 6.49
CA ALA A 75 1.29 25.08 6.36
C ALA A 75 2.15 25.90 7.35
N ARG A 76 2.47 25.32 8.51
CA ARG A 76 3.39 25.90 9.50
C ARG A 76 4.87 25.81 9.09
N GLY A 77 5.19 25.07 8.03
CA GLY A 77 6.55 24.81 7.53
C GLY A 77 7.24 23.61 8.21
N TRP A 78 6.48 22.74 8.87
CA TRP A 78 7.00 21.59 9.62
C TRP A 78 6.84 20.29 8.84
N GLN A 79 7.68 19.33 9.18
CA GLN A 79 7.54 17.93 8.78
C GLN A 79 6.66 17.20 9.80
N VAL A 80 5.96 16.15 9.37
CA VAL A 80 5.22 15.27 10.26
C VAL A 80 5.43 13.81 9.86
N THR A 81 5.70 12.96 10.85
CA THR A 81 5.77 11.51 10.70
C THR A 81 4.73 10.88 11.62
N TRP A 82 3.85 10.06 11.04
CA TRP A 82 2.86 9.29 11.77
C TRP A 82 3.44 7.95 12.19
N VAL A 83 3.51 7.69 13.50
CA VAL A 83 3.94 6.42 14.09
C VAL A 83 2.70 5.66 14.55
N LEU A 84 2.52 4.44 14.08
CA LEU A 84 1.28 3.70 14.24
C LEU A 84 1.38 2.63 15.34
N GLY A 85 0.38 2.60 16.24
CA GLY A 85 0.27 1.59 17.29
C GLY A 85 -0.28 0.24 16.81
N HIS A 86 -0.54 -0.66 17.76
CA HIS A 86 -0.94 -2.06 17.54
C HIS A 86 -2.16 -2.20 16.64
N ARG A 87 -3.14 -1.28 16.76
CA ARG A 87 -4.36 -1.28 15.92
C ARG A 87 -4.05 -1.34 14.42
N TYR A 88 -2.95 -0.75 13.99
CA TYR A 88 -2.59 -0.63 12.59
C TYR A 88 -1.50 -1.62 12.16
N TRP A 89 -0.93 -2.38 13.10
CA TRP A 89 0.18 -3.29 12.84
C TRP A 89 -0.25 -4.55 12.08
N HIS A 90 0.50 -4.86 11.03
CA HIS A 90 0.61 -6.16 10.40
C HIS A 90 1.88 -6.17 9.54
N PRO A 91 2.73 -7.22 9.57
CA PRO A 91 4.02 -7.22 8.88
C PRO A 91 3.91 -7.05 7.35
N GLU A 92 2.83 -7.54 6.75
CA GLU A 92 2.60 -7.40 5.29
C GLU A 92 1.83 -6.14 4.91
N GLY A 93 1.24 -5.44 5.89
CA GLY A 93 0.34 -4.31 5.66
C GLY A 93 -1.11 -4.60 6.10
N LYS A 94 -1.86 -3.52 6.32
CA LYS A 94 -3.22 -3.56 6.87
C LYS A 94 -4.08 -2.45 6.25
N ILE A 95 -5.31 -2.77 5.87
CA ILE A 95 -6.23 -1.81 5.21
C ILE A 95 -6.37 -0.51 5.99
N GLN A 96 -6.51 -0.59 7.32
CA GLN A 96 -6.69 0.58 8.19
C GLN A 96 -5.44 1.47 8.23
N ALA A 97 -4.24 0.92 7.99
CA ALA A 97 -2.97 1.65 7.99
C ALA A 97 -2.73 2.39 6.65
N ARG A 98 -3.41 1.99 5.57
CA ARG A 98 -3.22 2.54 4.21
C ARG A 98 -3.23 4.07 4.17
N LYS A 99 -4.13 4.68 4.92
CA LYS A 99 -4.31 6.15 4.92
C LYS A 99 -3.10 6.93 5.43
N PHE A 100 -2.21 6.27 6.17
CA PHE A 100 -0.98 6.86 6.72
C PHE A 100 0.25 6.65 5.83
N LEU A 101 0.12 5.98 4.68
CA LEU A 101 1.26 5.81 3.75
C LEU A 101 1.81 7.19 3.37
N SER A 102 3.10 7.38 3.64
CA SER A 102 3.88 8.56 3.26
C SER A 102 4.96 8.18 2.24
N ILE A 103 5.71 9.17 1.74
CA ILE A 103 6.89 8.93 0.91
C ILE A 103 8.14 9.38 1.69
N GLU A 104 9.07 8.45 1.89
CA GLU A 104 10.40 8.70 2.44
C GLU A 104 11.43 7.96 1.57
N ASP A 105 12.55 8.61 1.24
CA ASP A 105 13.60 8.03 0.39
C ASP A 105 13.06 7.47 -0.95
N HIS A 106 12.08 8.17 -1.55
CA HIS A 106 11.37 7.77 -2.77
C HIS A 106 10.57 6.46 -2.67
N ARG A 107 10.32 5.94 -1.46
CA ARG A 107 9.53 4.73 -1.21
C ARG A 107 8.31 5.05 -0.39
N LEU A 108 7.25 4.25 -0.58
CA LEU A 108 6.13 4.30 0.34
C LEU A 108 6.56 3.78 1.69
N THR A 109 6.20 4.48 2.75
CA THR A 109 6.69 4.20 4.11
C THR A 109 5.55 4.18 5.12
N LEU A 110 5.68 3.29 6.10
CA LEU A 110 4.94 3.31 7.36
C LEU A 110 5.91 3.17 8.53
N TRP A 111 5.60 3.87 9.62
CA TRP A 111 6.27 3.71 10.90
C TRP A 111 5.31 3.05 11.88
N HIS A 112 5.79 2.05 12.61
CA HIS A 112 5.02 1.33 13.61
C HIS A 112 5.81 1.23 14.90
N LEU A 113 5.16 1.46 16.04
CA LEU A 113 5.76 1.23 17.34
C LEU A 113 5.00 0.11 18.05
N GLN A 114 5.70 -0.99 18.32
CA GLN A 114 5.21 -2.09 19.14
C GLN A 114 5.56 -1.80 20.59
N THR A 115 4.67 -1.10 21.30
CA THR A 115 4.89 -0.62 22.67
C THR A 115 5.14 -1.74 23.69
N THR A 116 4.60 -2.93 23.47
CA THR A 116 4.78 -4.10 24.35
C THR A 116 6.18 -4.71 24.29
N VAL A 117 6.85 -4.59 23.13
CA VAL A 117 8.19 -5.13 22.89
C VAL A 117 9.25 -4.02 22.90
N GLY A 118 8.83 -2.76 22.81
CA GLY A 118 9.74 -1.61 22.76
C GLY A 118 10.50 -1.53 21.44
N GLU A 119 9.80 -1.76 20.33
CA GLU A 119 10.41 -1.81 18.99
C GLU A 119 9.70 -0.85 18.03
N LEU A 120 10.44 0.11 17.47
CA LEU A 120 10.01 0.95 16.37
C LEU A 120 10.44 0.29 15.04
N VAL A 121 9.53 0.18 14.10
CA VAL A 121 9.74 -0.46 12.81
C VAL A 121 9.37 0.52 11.70
N ARG A 122 10.34 0.84 10.84
CA ARG A 122 10.12 1.50 9.56
C ARG A 122 9.94 0.44 8.47
N ILE A 123 8.79 0.44 7.81
CA ILE A 123 8.50 -0.43 6.68
C ILE A 123 8.54 0.41 5.40
N GLN A 124 9.47 0.12 4.51
CA GLN A 124 9.56 0.75 3.19
C GLN A 124 9.17 -0.25 2.10
N PHE A 125 8.12 0.06 1.35
CA PHE A 125 7.52 -0.83 0.36
C PHE A 125 8.22 -0.70 -1.01
N GLY A 126 8.64 -1.85 -1.55
CA GLY A 126 9.01 -2.00 -2.95
C GLY A 126 7.88 -2.65 -3.76
N ASN A 127 8.15 -3.01 -5.01
CA ASN A 127 7.15 -3.66 -5.86
C ASN A 127 6.88 -5.11 -5.40
N GLU A 128 7.94 -5.85 -5.09
CA GLU A 128 7.90 -7.30 -4.84
C GLU A 128 8.41 -7.68 -3.43
N GLY A 129 8.37 -6.72 -2.52
CA GLY A 129 8.77 -6.94 -1.14
C GLY A 129 8.90 -5.63 -0.39
N ARG A 130 9.47 -5.71 0.81
CA ARG A 130 9.57 -4.59 1.73
C ARG A 130 10.86 -4.66 2.52
N TRP A 131 11.39 -3.49 2.85
CA TRP A 131 12.46 -3.33 3.82
C TRP A 131 11.86 -3.10 5.19
N LEU A 132 12.31 -3.85 6.19
CA LEU A 132 12.00 -3.61 7.59
C LEU A 132 13.27 -3.12 8.27
N THR A 133 13.27 -1.87 8.71
CA THR A 133 14.31 -1.31 9.59
C THR A 133 13.76 -1.27 11.00
N ARG A 134 14.41 -1.97 11.93
CA ARG A 134 13.98 -2.12 13.32
C ARG A 134 14.91 -1.33 14.23
N PHE A 135 14.31 -0.53 15.11
CA PHE A 135 15.00 0.31 16.08
C PHE A 135 14.56 -0.13 17.47
N GLN A 136 15.55 -0.38 18.33
CA GLN A 136 15.37 -0.67 19.75
C GLN A 136 16.13 0.40 20.56
N HIS A 137 16.04 0.35 21.88
CA HIS A 137 16.72 1.33 22.73
C HIS A 137 18.24 1.21 22.66
N ASP A 138 18.75 0.01 22.94
CA ASP A 138 20.18 -0.18 23.22
C ASP A 138 20.93 -0.82 22.05
N ASP A 139 20.20 -1.34 21.06
CA ASP A 139 20.77 -2.04 19.92
C ASP A 139 20.81 -1.15 18.66
N PRO A 140 21.88 -1.28 17.85
CA PRO A 140 21.93 -0.60 16.56
C PRO A 140 20.78 -1.06 15.65
N PRO A 141 20.29 -0.18 14.76
CA PRO A 141 19.18 -0.52 13.90
C PRO A 141 19.54 -1.68 12.96
N THR A 142 18.65 -2.64 12.85
CA THR A 142 18.80 -3.77 11.90
C THR A 142 17.89 -3.56 10.71
N GLN A 143 18.36 -3.91 9.52
CA GLN A 143 17.58 -3.83 8.30
C GLN A 143 17.50 -5.19 7.59
N THR A 144 16.29 -5.59 7.21
CA THR A 144 16.04 -6.85 6.53
C THR A 144 15.12 -6.65 5.33
N TRP A 145 15.38 -7.40 4.26
CA TRP A 145 14.47 -7.49 3.11
C TRP A 145 13.53 -8.67 3.29
N GLN A 146 12.24 -8.45 3.05
CA GLN A 146 11.24 -9.50 3.00
C GLN A 146 10.54 -9.49 1.64
N ALA A 147 10.73 -10.56 0.88
CA ALA A 147 10.07 -10.75 -0.41
C ALA A 147 8.55 -10.94 -0.26
N GLU A 148 7.80 -10.49 -1.25
CA GLU A 148 6.35 -10.71 -1.34
C GLU A 148 6.05 -12.16 -1.67
N SER A 149 5.31 -12.84 -0.80
CA SER A 149 4.95 -14.23 -1.03
C SER A 149 3.93 -14.37 -2.16
N THR A 150 4.15 -15.31 -3.08
CA THR A 150 3.24 -15.58 -4.18
C THR A 150 2.43 -16.85 -3.90
N TYR A 151 1.10 -16.74 -4.00
CA TYR A 151 0.22 -17.89 -3.82
C TYR A 151 -0.85 -17.96 -4.93
N PRO A 152 -0.45 -18.26 -6.19
CA PRO A 152 -1.37 -18.28 -7.32
C PRO A 152 -2.60 -19.18 -7.08
N GLN A 153 -2.39 -20.35 -6.46
CA GLN A 153 -3.47 -21.28 -6.13
C GLN A 153 -4.52 -20.67 -5.17
N ARG A 154 -4.08 -19.87 -4.19
CA ARG A 154 -5.00 -19.18 -3.27
C ARG A 154 -5.84 -18.15 -4.02
N GLN A 155 -5.23 -17.39 -4.93
CA GLN A 155 -5.93 -16.41 -5.76
C GLN A 155 -6.95 -17.06 -6.70
N ILE A 156 -6.59 -18.18 -7.33
CA ILE A 156 -7.51 -18.94 -8.19
C ILE A 156 -8.72 -19.44 -7.40
N ARG A 157 -8.49 -20.02 -6.21
CA ARG A 157 -9.58 -20.44 -5.31
C ARG A 157 -10.44 -19.24 -4.90
N GLN A 158 -9.85 -18.08 -4.65
CA GLN A 158 -10.57 -16.86 -4.32
C GLN A 158 -11.51 -16.43 -5.46
N ILE A 159 -11.06 -16.49 -6.72
CA ILE A 159 -11.91 -16.21 -7.89
C ILE A 159 -13.09 -17.18 -7.89
N ALA A 160 -12.83 -18.49 -7.83
CA ALA A 160 -13.86 -19.52 -7.90
C ALA A 160 -14.91 -19.37 -6.79
N ILE A 161 -14.46 -19.19 -5.54
CA ILE A 161 -15.34 -18.97 -4.38
C ILE A 161 -16.15 -17.68 -4.55
N SER A 162 -15.53 -16.61 -5.04
CA SER A 162 -16.22 -15.33 -5.22
C SER A 162 -17.31 -15.39 -6.30
N LEU A 163 -17.08 -16.13 -7.38
CA LEU A 163 -18.07 -16.37 -8.42
C LEU A 163 -19.22 -17.26 -7.91
N GLN A 164 -18.89 -18.34 -7.20
CA GLN A 164 -19.88 -19.21 -6.57
C GLN A 164 -20.78 -18.44 -5.59
N LYS A 165 -20.17 -17.58 -4.76
CA LYS A 165 -20.88 -16.70 -3.82
C LYS A 165 -21.50 -15.47 -4.47
N ARG A 166 -21.41 -15.33 -5.79
CA ARG A 166 -21.95 -14.22 -6.59
C ARG A 166 -21.55 -12.83 -6.07
N VAL A 167 -20.30 -12.68 -5.65
CA VAL A 167 -19.76 -11.41 -5.15
C VAL A 167 -19.77 -10.37 -6.28
N GLN A 168 -20.47 -9.25 -6.07
CA GLN A 168 -20.87 -8.35 -7.16
C GLN A 168 -19.71 -7.84 -8.05
N PRO A 169 -18.57 -7.33 -7.53
CA PRO A 169 -17.45 -6.94 -8.38
C PRO A 169 -16.92 -8.05 -9.29
N TRP A 170 -16.92 -9.29 -8.81
CA TRP A 170 -16.50 -10.46 -9.59
C TRP A 170 -17.53 -10.86 -10.63
N MET A 171 -18.83 -10.74 -10.32
CA MET A 171 -19.91 -11.02 -11.26
C MET A 171 -19.91 -10.02 -12.43
N THR A 172 -19.70 -8.73 -12.16
CA THR A 172 -19.55 -7.72 -13.21
C THR A 172 -18.37 -8.04 -14.12
N LEU A 173 -17.24 -8.43 -13.54
CA LEU A 173 -16.05 -8.79 -14.30
C LEU A 173 -16.26 -10.09 -15.11
N GLN A 174 -17.01 -11.07 -14.57
CA GLN A 174 -17.33 -12.31 -15.26
C GLN A 174 -18.28 -12.08 -16.44
N ALA A 175 -19.25 -11.18 -16.30
CA ALA A 175 -20.12 -10.78 -17.41
C ALA A 175 -19.32 -10.13 -18.54
N ALA A 176 -18.39 -9.22 -18.22
CA ALA A 176 -17.49 -8.61 -19.21
C ALA A 176 -16.59 -9.65 -19.89
N ALA A 177 -16.08 -10.64 -19.15
CA ALA A 177 -15.32 -11.74 -19.73
C ALA A 177 -16.17 -12.58 -20.70
N TYR A 178 -17.41 -12.92 -20.33
CA TYR A 178 -18.29 -13.73 -21.18
C TYR A 178 -18.68 -13.03 -22.49
N GLN A 179 -18.82 -11.71 -22.50
CA GLN A 179 -19.05 -10.95 -23.73
C GLN A 179 -17.91 -11.11 -24.76
N GLN A 180 -16.71 -11.51 -24.30
CA GLN A 180 -15.54 -11.77 -25.13
C GLN A 180 -15.26 -13.28 -25.28
N GLY A 181 -16.22 -14.16 -24.91
CA GLY A 181 -16.04 -15.62 -24.95
C GLY A 181 -15.05 -16.17 -23.91
N ARG A 182 -14.77 -15.42 -22.83
CA ARG A 182 -13.76 -15.76 -21.81
C ARG A 182 -14.40 -16.16 -20.48
N ASN A 183 -13.64 -16.89 -19.67
CA ASN A 183 -14.04 -17.33 -18.33
C ASN A 183 -13.00 -16.88 -17.28
N LEU A 184 -13.43 -16.23 -16.18
CA LEU A 184 -12.48 -15.77 -15.16
C LEU A 184 -11.82 -16.91 -14.39
N ASN A 185 -12.52 -18.04 -14.23
CA ASN A 185 -11.92 -19.25 -13.66
C ASN A 185 -10.81 -19.81 -14.56
N GLY A 186 -10.91 -19.56 -15.87
CA GLY A 186 -9.89 -19.85 -16.86
C GLY A 186 -8.96 -18.66 -17.15
N SER A 187 -8.85 -17.68 -16.25
CA SER A 187 -7.97 -16.52 -16.48
C SER A 187 -6.50 -16.93 -16.68
N PRO A 188 -5.70 -16.16 -17.44
CA PRO A 188 -4.32 -16.51 -17.71
C PRO A 188 -3.48 -16.62 -16.45
N TRP A 189 -2.57 -17.58 -16.42
CA TRP A 189 -1.74 -17.89 -15.25
C TRP A 189 -0.89 -16.71 -14.74
N PHE A 190 -0.33 -15.89 -15.64
CA PHE A 190 0.56 -14.78 -15.29
C PHE A 190 -0.14 -13.63 -14.54
N VAL A 191 -1.48 -13.53 -14.57
CA VAL A 191 -2.19 -12.48 -13.81
C VAL A 191 -1.96 -12.63 -12.30
N HIS A 192 -1.60 -13.84 -11.87
CA HIS A 192 -1.30 -14.20 -10.49
C HIS A 192 0.18 -14.03 -10.10
N SER A 193 1.08 -13.85 -11.07
CA SER A 193 2.52 -13.74 -10.80
C SER A 193 2.88 -12.35 -10.27
N ARG A 194 3.94 -12.28 -9.45
CA ARG A 194 4.57 -11.02 -9.01
C ARG A 194 3.54 -9.98 -8.51
N PRO A 195 2.72 -10.31 -7.51
CA PRO A 195 1.73 -9.38 -6.97
C PRO A 195 2.43 -8.20 -6.28
N HIS A 196 1.83 -7.01 -6.33
CA HIS A 196 2.39 -5.86 -5.62
C HIS A 196 2.13 -6.01 -4.11
N VAL A 197 3.10 -5.60 -3.27
CA VAL A 197 2.91 -5.56 -1.80
C VAL A 197 1.70 -4.74 -1.35
N LEU A 198 1.21 -3.81 -2.18
CA LEU A 198 0.09 -2.97 -1.81
C LEU A 198 -1.27 -3.70 -1.78
N ARG A 199 -1.33 -4.95 -2.24
CA ARG A 199 -2.54 -5.80 -2.12
C ARG A 199 -3.05 -5.94 -0.68
N HIS A 200 -2.14 -5.90 0.30
CA HIS A 200 -2.46 -6.02 1.73
C HIS A 200 -3.17 -4.79 2.30
N PHE A 201 -3.18 -3.69 1.55
CA PHE A 201 -3.86 -2.45 1.89
C PHE A 201 -5.27 -2.37 1.28
N GLY A 202 -5.85 -3.51 0.88
CA GLY A 202 -7.21 -3.56 0.32
C GLY A 202 -7.28 -3.02 -1.09
N ILE A 203 -6.16 -3.04 -1.82
CA ILE A 203 -6.12 -2.75 -3.25
C ILE A 203 -6.60 -4.00 -4.01
N PRO A 204 -7.65 -3.91 -4.85
CA PRO A 204 -8.20 -5.04 -5.59
C PRO A 204 -7.34 -5.40 -6.82
N GLU A 205 -6.04 -5.57 -6.64
CA GLU A 205 -5.04 -5.71 -7.72
C GLU A 205 -5.43 -6.79 -8.75
N LEU A 206 -5.78 -7.99 -8.29
CA LEU A 206 -6.12 -9.10 -9.19
C LEU A 206 -7.33 -8.79 -10.08
N GLN A 207 -8.38 -8.18 -9.51
CA GLN A 207 -9.56 -7.77 -10.29
C GLN A 207 -9.18 -6.72 -11.33
N LEU A 208 -8.31 -5.76 -10.96
CA LEU A 208 -7.86 -4.71 -11.86
C LEU A 208 -6.96 -5.24 -12.97
N ARG A 209 -6.06 -6.18 -12.70
CA ARG A 209 -5.25 -6.87 -13.72
C ARG A 209 -6.13 -7.57 -14.75
N LEU A 210 -7.14 -8.31 -14.29
CA LEU A 210 -8.09 -9.01 -15.17
C LEU A 210 -8.93 -8.02 -15.98
N LYS A 211 -9.47 -6.97 -15.34
CA LYS A 211 -10.22 -5.92 -16.03
C LYS A 211 -9.36 -5.20 -17.07
N TRP A 212 -8.09 -4.94 -16.74
CA TRP A 212 -7.13 -4.34 -17.65
C TRP A 212 -6.96 -5.22 -18.90
N LEU A 213 -6.77 -6.53 -18.75
CA LEU A 213 -6.64 -7.44 -19.89
C LEU A 213 -7.87 -7.43 -20.79
N LEU A 214 -9.07 -7.46 -20.23
CA LEU A 214 -10.30 -7.41 -21.02
C LEU A 214 -10.43 -6.11 -21.85
N ILE A 215 -9.69 -5.05 -21.52
CA ILE A 215 -9.74 -3.76 -22.23
C ILE A 215 -8.57 -3.63 -23.22
N PHE A 216 -7.37 -4.02 -22.81
CA PHE A 216 -6.13 -3.69 -23.53
C PHE A 216 -5.54 -4.88 -24.31
N GLU A 217 -6.01 -6.11 -24.08
CA GLU A 217 -5.45 -7.30 -24.74
C GLU A 217 -5.67 -7.28 -26.25
N GLY A 218 -4.61 -7.55 -27.01
CA GLY A 218 -4.66 -7.65 -28.48
C GLY A 218 -4.64 -6.31 -29.22
N GLN A 219 -4.58 -5.19 -28.52
CA GLN A 219 -4.49 -3.86 -29.13
C GLN A 219 -3.27 -3.08 -28.59
N PRO A 220 -2.60 -2.27 -29.42
CA PRO A 220 -1.57 -1.35 -28.95
C PRO A 220 -2.13 -0.38 -27.91
N PHE A 221 -1.31 0.01 -26.94
CA PHE A 221 -1.71 0.96 -25.89
C PHE A 221 -0.56 1.86 -25.47
N THR A 222 -0.88 2.94 -24.76
CA THR A 222 0.12 3.91 -24.29
C THR A 222 0.35 3.83 -22.79
N ALA A 223 1.51 4.29 -22.33
CA ALA A 223 1.81 4.48 -20.91
C ALA A 223 0.76 5.37 -20.23
N THR A 224 0.24 6.37 -20.94
CA THR A 224 -0.82 7.28 -20.48
C THR A 224 -2.14 6.55 -20.30
N ALA A 225 -2.58 5.76 -21.28
CA ALA A 225 -3.82 4.99 -21.19
C ALA A 225 -3.77 3.97 -20.04
N ASN A 226 -2.64 3.26 -19.88
CA ASN A 226 -2.41 2.39 -18.73
C ASN A 226 -2.53 3.18 -17.41
N ARG A 227 -1.83 4.31 -17.29
CA ARG A 227 -1.87 5.13 -16.07
C ARG A 227 -3.28 5.62 -15.75
N GLN A 228 -4.03 6.09 -16.75
CA GLN A 228 -5.40 6.56 -16.59
C GLN A 228 -6.33 5.45 -16.09
N PHE A 229 -6.21 4.23 -16.62
CA PHE A 229 -6.97 3.08 -16.12
C PHE A 229 -6.75 2.85 -14.62
N TRP A 230 -5.49 2.80 -14.18
CA TRP A 230 -5.16 2.53 -12.78
C TRP A 230 -5.53 3.69 -11.85
N GLN A 231 -5.36 4.93 -12.30
CA GLN A 231 -5.76 6.11 -11.54
C GLN A 231 -7.28 6.22 -11.38
N ALA A 232 -8.05 5.91 -12.44
CA ALA A 232 -9.51 5.90 -12.36
C ALA A 232 -10.03 4.81 -11.40
N ALA A 233 -9.30 3.71 -11.24
CA ALA A 233 -9.68 2.59 -10.38
C ALA A 233 -9.29 2.75 -8.91
N LEU A 234 -8.34 3.65 -8.58
CA LEU A 234 -7.73 3.76 -7.25
C LEU A 234 -7.92 5.17 -6.67
N PRO A 235 -8.93 5.38 -5.82
CA PRO A 235 -9.28 6.70 -5.29
C PRO A 235 -8.20 7.31 -4.39
N ASN A 236 -7.92 8.61 -4.55
CA ASN A 236 -6.94 9.32 -3.72
C ASN A 236 -7.33 9.36 -2.22
N ILE A 237 -8.63 9.27 -1.90
CA ILE A 237 -9.13 9.26 -0.51
C ILE A 237 -8.59 8.06 0.29
N TRP A 238 -8.09 7.02 -0.39
CA TRP A 238 -7.48 5.87 0.26
C TRP A 238 -6.09 6.17 0.84
N THR A 239 -5.37 7.12 0.26
CA THR A 239 -4.01 7.54 0.65
C THR A 239 -3.94 9.07 0.68
N PRO A 240 -4.61 9.70 1.64
CA PRO A 240 -4.79 11.14 1.69
C PRO A 240 -3.49 11.94 1.90
N LEU A 241 -2.43 11.30 2.37
CA LEU A 241 -1.11 11.91 2.60
C LEU A 241 -0.18 11.85 1.38
N LEU A 242 -0.58 11.15 0.31
CA LEU A 242 0.21 11.02 -0.90
C LEU A 242 -0.24 12.04 -1.95
N PRO A 243 0.66 12.46 -2.86
CA PRO A 243 0.24 13.20 -4.05
C PRO A 243 -0.85 12.44 -4.82
N ALA A 244 -1.78 13.19 -5.41
CA ALA A 244 -2.88 12.61 -6.18
C ALA A 244 -2.38 11.67 -7.29
N GLY A 245 -3.02 10.51 -7.41
CA GLY A 245 -2.72 9.51 -8.44
C GLY A 245 -1.48 8.65 -8.16
N THR A 246 -0.82 8.79 -7.01
CA THR A 246 0.38 8.00 -6.65
C THR A 246 0.13 6.50 -6.71
N LEU A 247 -0.95 6.00 -6.08
CA LEU A 247 -1.30 4.58 -6.12
C LEU A 247 -1.51 4.07 -7.55
N GLY A 248 -2.29 4.80 -8.35
CA GLY A 248 -2.54 4.44 -9.75
C GLY A 248 -1.26 4.40 -10.58
N LYS A 249 -0.36 5.38 -10.39
CA LYS A 249 0.95 5.41 -11.06
C LYS A 249 1.80 4.20 -10.68
N MET A 250 1.89 3.87 -9.39
CA MET A 250 2.69 2.75 -8.90
C MET A 250 2.16 1.40 -9.36
N MET A 251 0.86 1.14 -9.14
CA MET A 251 0.24 -0.12 -9.56
C MET A 251 0.29 -0.30 -11.07
N GLY A 252 0.06 0.77 -11.84
CA GLY A 252 0.15 0.72 -13.28
C GLY A 252 1.57 0.52 -13.82
N ALA A 253 2.57 1.14 -13.20
CA ALA A 253 3.97 0.91 -13.55
C ALA A 253 4.39 -0.53 -13.25
N HIS A 254 4.01 -1.05 -12.07
CA HIS A 254 4.27 -2.45 -11.69
C HIS A 254 3.62 -3.42 -12.67
N TRP A 255 2.36 -3.20 -13.05
CA TRP A 255 1.68 -4.07 -14.01
C TRP A 255 2.38 -4.12 -15.38
N LEU A 256 2.87 -2.99 -15.87
CA LEU A 256 3.68 -2.96 -17.10
C LEU A 256 4.99 -3.72 -16.94
N GLN A 257 5.67 -3.61 -15.79
CA GLN A 257 6.87 -4.39 -15.51
C GLN A 257 6.59 -5.90 -15.55
N VAL A 258 5.46 -6.35 -15.02
CA VAL A 258 5.05 -7.76 -15.09
C VAL A 258 4.83 -8.20 -16.55
N LEU A 259 4.11 -7.41 -17.35
CA LEU A 259 3.86 -7.71 -18.77
C LEU A 259 5.15 -7.77 -19.60
N LEU A 260 6.07 -6.84 -19.37
CA LEU A 260 7.38 -6.79 -20.03
C LEU A 260 8.25 -7.97 -19.61
N ALA A 261 8.35 -8.25 -18.31
CA ALA A 261 9.17 -9.34 -17.78
C ALA A 261 8.69 -10.72 -18.25
N GLU A 262 7.38 -10.89 -18.43
CA GLU A 262 6.78 -12.12 -18.96
C GLU A 262 6.81 -12.17 -20.52
N GLY A 263 7.29 -11.13 -21.19
CA GLY A 263 7.39 -11.06 -22.65
C GLY A 263 6.04 -11.06 -23.37
N PHE A 264 5.00 -10.49 -22.75
CA PHE A 264 3.69 -10.32 -23.42
C PHE A 264 3.66 -9.09 -24.32
N VAL A 265 4.37 -8.04 -23.90
CA VAL A 265 4.42 -6.75 -24.59
C VAL A 265 5.86 -6.29 -24.78
N VAL A 266 6.08 -5.45 -25.78
CA VAL A 266 7.33 -4.68 -25.97
C VAL A 266 7.02 -3.19 -25.94
N GLN A 267 8.04 -2.41 -25.60
CA GLN A 267 7.99 -0.96 -25.63
C GLN A 267 8.67 -0.46 -26.90
N GLU A 268 8.01 0.39 -27.69
CA GLU A 268 8.55 0.89 -28.96
C GLU A 268 9.31 2.21 -28.78
N ASP A 269 8.62 3.26 -28.32
CA ASP A 269 9.18 4.62 -28.24
C ASP A 269 9.06 5.22 -26.84
N GLY A 270 9.27 4.41 -25.79
CA GLY A 270 9.15 4.85 -24.39
C GLY A 270 7.72 5.10 -23.88
N CYS A 271 6.76 5.38 -24.77
CA CYS A 271 5.37 5.70 -24.40
C CYS A 271 4.31 4.77 -25.00
N ARG A 272 4.69 3.94 -25.97
CA ARG A 272 3.79 3.00 -26.67
C ARG A 272 4.21 1.55 -26.42
N TYR A 273 3.22 0.69 -26.30
CA TYR A 273 3.38 -0.75 -26.08
C TYR A 273 2.59 -1.54 -27.11
N GLN A 274 3.20 -2.61 -27.62
CA GLN A 274 2.57 -3.56 -28.53
C GLN A 274 2.63 -4.97 -27.96
N TRP A 275 1.61 -5.77 -28.27
CA TRP A 275 1.55 -7.18 -27.90
C TRP A 275 2.46 -8.01 -28.80
N GLN A 276 3.39 -8.75 -28.20
CA GLN A 276 4.21 -9.76 -28.90
C GLN A 276 3.51 -11.11 -28.97
N ARG A 277 2.78 -11.45 -27.91
CA ARG A 277 1.99 -12.68 -27.81
C ARG A 277 0.78 -12.45 -26.92
N LEU A 278 -0.31 -13.15 -27.22
CA LEU A 278 -1.51 -13.06 -26.40
C LEU A 278 -1.47 -14.06 -25.24
N PRO A 279 -2.03 -13.72 -24.08
CA PRO A 279 -2.14 -14.65 -22.98
C PRO A 279 -3.20 -15.72 -23.26
N VAL A 280 -2.95 -16.92 -22.74
CA VAL A 280 -3.87 -18.05 -22.90
C VAL A 280 -4.98 -17.96 -21.87
N TRP A 281 -6.21 -17.84 -22.35
CA TRP A 281 -7.42 -18.03 -21.56
C TRP A 281 -7.88 -19.49 -21.68
N PHE A 282 -8.17 -20.11 -20.55
CA PHE A 282 -8.69 -21.47 -20.47
C PHE A 282 -10.23 -21.44 -20.48
N ALA A 283 -10.85 -22.52 -20.95
CA ALA A 283 -12.31 -22.60 -20.97
C ALA A 283 -12.92 -22.61 -19.56
N ASP A 284 -12.21 -23.19 -18.60
CA ASP A 284 -12.67 -23.42 -17.23
C ASP A 284 -11.48 -23.57 -16.25
N LEU A 285 -11.82 -23.77 -14.97
CA LEU A 285 -10.85 -23.96 -13.89
C LEU A 285 -10.05 -25.26 -14.04
N GLU A 286 -10.70 -26.34 -14.47
CA GLU A 286 -10.10 -27.67 -14.53
C GLU A 286 -8.97 -27.69 -15.57
N ARG A 287 -9.24 -27.20 -16.78
CA ARG A 287 -8.24 -27.07 -17.85
C ARG A 287 -7.09 -26.15 -17.46
N LYS A 288 -7.38 -25.06 -16.72
CA LYS A 288 -6.33 -24.17 -16.18
C LYS A 288 -5.40 -24.90 -15.21
N LEU A 289 -5.96 -25.68 -14.29
CA LEU A 289 -5.20 -26.42 -13.28
C LEU A 289 -4.41 -27.59 -13.90
N ALA A 290 -4.92 -28.21 -14.96
CA ALA A 290 -4.22 -29.26 -15.70
C ALA A 290 -2.92 -28.75 -16.38
N MET A 291 -2.93 -27.51 -16.85
CA MET A 291 -1.78 -26.87 -17.52
C MET A 291 -0.85 -26.15 -16.53
N LYS A 292 -0.65 -26.74 -15.34
CA LYS A 292 0.08 -26.12 -14.22
C LYS A 292 1.42 -25.56 -14.68
N LYS A 293 1.59 -24.23 -14.61
CA LYS A 293 2.92 -23.64 -14.62
C LYS A 293 3.52 -23.82 -13.23
N ASP A 294 4.71 -24.40 -13.16
CA ASP A 294 5.56 -24.25 -11.99
C ASP A 294 5.95 -22.78 -11.90
N PHE A 295 5.36 -22.05 -10.96
CA PHE A 295 5.83 -20.71 -10.61
C PHE A 295 6.94 -20.89 -9.59
N ALA A 296 8.18 -20.62 -10.01
CA ALA A 296 9.29 -20.36 -9.11
C ALA A 296 9.12 -18.99 -8.45
#